data_AF-A0A5P1EGU3-F1
#
_entry.id   AF-A0A5P1EGU3-F1
#
_cell.length_a   1.000
_cell.length_b   1.000
_cell.length_c   1.000
_cell.angle_alpha   90.00
_cell.angle_beta   90.00
_cell.angle_gamma   90.00
#
_symmetry.space_group_name_H-M   'P 1'
#
loop_
_entity.id
_entity.type
_entity.pdbx_description
1 polymer ?
#
loop_
_entity_poly.entity_id
_entity_poly.type
_entity_poly.pdbx_seq_one_letter_code
_entity_poly.pdbx_strand_id
1 'polypeptide(L)'
;MMKAAGWDLDAAAHTIDPLVVYAKRARKKYAFESHIRQKMFCGFQEESFSANTGNLNVSCESFFHQYLAVRAMDPLDILSQSPYSIFGKFCRSKYLMVVHSKMENAFFGNLDQRNYVTSGGHPRTPFYQAFLKLAKSIWLLHMLAYSFDPKVRVFQVKGGSEFSEVYMESVVKNLTLDEEEEKPGVGLMVMPGFMVGGSVIQAQVYLSGVKSSK
;
A
#
# COMPACT_ATOMS: atom_id res chain seq x y z
N MET A 1 -1.38 -12.44 -14.08
CA MET A 1 -2.80 -12.59 -13.70
C MET A 1 -3.70 -11.64 -14.50
N MET A 2 -3.62 -10.31 -14.34
CA MET A 2 -4.51 -9.37 -15.05
C MET A 2 -4.53 -9.54 -16.58
N LYS A 3 -3.36 -9.58 -17.24
CA LYS A 3 -3.28 -9.84 -18.69
C LYS A 3 -3.86 -11.20 -19.09
N ALA A 4 -3.60 -12.24 -18.30
CA ALA A 4 -4.10 -13.58 -18.55
C ALA A 4 -5.64 -13.67 -18.37
N ALA A 5 -6.20 -12.80 -17.51
CA ALA A 5 -7.64 -12.63 -17.34
C ALA A 5 -8.27 -11.70 -18.39
N GLY A 6 -7.55 -11.34 -19.46
CA GLY A 6 -8.06 -10.52 -20.56
C GLY A 6 -8.25 -9.03 -20.22
N TRP A 7 -7.65 -8.53 -19.14
CA TRP A 7 -7.80 -7.12 -18.77
C TRP A 7 -7.01 -6.20 -19.70
N ASP A 8 -7.68 -5.15 -20.17
CA ASP A 8 -7.02 -3.98 -20.75
C ASP A 8 -6.35 -3.16 -19.64
N LEU A 9 -5.02 -3.28 -19.55
CA LEU A 9 -4.23 -2.56 -18.54
C LEU A 9 -4.23 -1.06 -18.76
N ASP A 10 -4.42 -0.60 -20.00
CA ASP A 10 -4.43 0.81 -20.34
C ASP A 10 -5.74 1.44 -19.85
N ALA A 11 -6.88 0.79 -20.10
CA ALA A 11 -8.19 1.19 -19.56
C ALA A 11 -8.25 1.06 -18.03
N ALA A 12 -7.68 0.00 -17.46
CA ALA A 12 -7.66 -0.19 -16.01
C ALA A 12 -6.81 0.88 -15.29
N ALA A 13 -5.64 1.24 -15.83
CA ALA A 13 -4.83 2.33 -15.28
C ALA A 13 -5.57 3.67 -15.34
N HIS A 14 -6.25 3.96 -16.45
CA HIS A 14 -7.08 5.16 -16.60
C HIS A 14 -8.27 5.19 -15.63
N THR A 15 -8.85 4.02 -15.32
CA THR A 15 -9.94 3.90 -14.33
C THR A 15 -9.46 4.21 -12.91
N ILE A 16 -8.20 3.86 -12.58
CA ILE A 16 -7.61 4.14 -11.27
C ILE A 16 -7.33 5.63 -11.11
N ASP A 17 -6.69 6.23 -12.10
CA ASP A 17 -6.39 7.66 -12.10
C ASP A 17 -6.50 8.23 -13.52
N PRO A 18 -7.61 8.94 -13.83
CA PRO A 18 -7.87 9.42 -15.18
C PRO A 18 -7.01 10.63 -15.56
N LEU A 19 -6.41 11.31 -14.57
CA LEU A 19 -5.67 12.56 -14.79
C LEU A 19 -4.19 12.31 -15.11
N VAL A 20 -3.67 11.12 -14.82
CA VAL A 20 -2.25 10.81 -15.02
C VAL A 20 -1.97 10.34 -16.46
N VAL A 21 -1.14 11.12 -17.16
CA VAL A 21 -0.59 10.75 -18.46
C VAL A 21 0.77 10.06 -18.29
N TYR A 22 0.85 8.79 -18.69
CA TYR A 22 2.07 7.98 -18.57
C TYR A 22 2.96 8.12 -19.81
N ALA A 23 4.20 8.59 -19.63
CA ALA A 23 5.13 8.79 -20.75
C ALA A 23 5.57 7.50 -21.45
N LYS A 24 5.53 6.35 -20.75
CA LYS A 24 5.82 5.02 -21.31
C LYS A 24 4.74 4.03 -20.87
N ARG A 25 4.31 3.11 -21.74
CA ARG A 25 3.32 2.07 -21.40
C ARG A 25 3.72 1.26 -20.16
N ALA A 26 5.01 0.96 -20.00
CA ALA A 26 5.53 0.22 -18.84
C ALA A 26 5.33 0.94 -17.49
N ARG A 27 5.15 2.27 -17.49
CA ARG A 27 4.95 3.08 -16.27
C ARG A 27 3.53 3.00 -15.71
N LYS A 28 2.57 2.48 -16.48
CA LYS A 28 1.19 2.26 -16.01
C LYS A 28 1.10 1.29 -14.82
N LYS A 29 2.14 0.49 -14.57
CA LYS A 29 2.26 -0.31 -13.34
C LYS A 29 2.10 0.54 -12.07
N TYR A 30 2.56 1.79 -12.10
CA TYR A 30 2.49 2.69 -10.94
C TYR A 30 1.06 3.08 -10.57
N ALA A 31 0.10 3.01 -11.52
CA ALA A 31 -1.32 3.16 -11.20
C ALA A 31 -1.78 2.07 -10.22
N PHE A 32 -1.46 0.81 -10.53
CA PHE A 32 -1.83 -0.35 -9.71
C PHE A 32 -1.08 -0.36 -8.38
N GLU A 33 0.22 -0.06 -8.39
CA GLU A 33 1.01 0.06 -7.17
C GLU A 33 0.44 1.14 -6.26
N SER A 34 0.14 2.33 -6.80
CA SER A 34 -0.50 3.44 -6.07
C SER A 34 -1.84 3.02 -5.47
N HIS A 35 -2.72 2.42 -6.27
CA HIS A 35 -4.04 1.97 -5.81
C HIS A 35 -3.93 0.99 -4.63
N ILE A 36 -3.08 -0.04 -4.77
CA ILE A 36 -2.85 -1.02 -3.72
C ILE A 36 -2.31 -0.32 -2.45
N ARG A 37 -1.31 0.56 -2.60
CA ARG A 37 -0.67 1.25 -1.48
C ARG A 37 -1.65 2.16 -0.74
N GLN A 38 -2.46 2.94 -1.45
CA GLN A 38 -3.49 3.77 -0.83
C GLN A 38 -4.47 2.93 0.01
N LYS A 39 -4.96 1.80 -0.51
CA LYS A 39 -5.88 0.91 0.24
C LYS A 39 -5.20 0.26 1.43
N MET A 40 -3.95 -0.18 1.27
CA MET A 40 -3.20 -0.83 2.35
C MET A 40 -2.81 0.14 3.48
N PHE A 41 -2.41 1.37 3.16
CA PHE A 41 -2.04 2.40 4.14
C PHE A 41 -3.21 3.21 4.70
N CYS A 42 -4.43 3.03 4.19
CA CYS A 42 -5.61 3.66 4.76
C CYS A 42 -5.76 3.32 6.26
N GLY A 43 -5.85 4.33 7.13
CA GLY A 43 -5.92 4.16 8.59
C GLY A 43 -4.55 3.98 9.28
N PHE A 44 -3.43 4.16 8.57
CA PHE A 44 -2.09 4.02 9.18
C PHE A 44 -1.82 5.06 10.28
N GLN A 45 -2.52 6.19 10.29
CA GLN A 45 -2.46 7.19 11.36
C GLN A 45 -3.25 6.80 12.62
N GLU A 46 -3.99 5.69 12.59
CA GLU A 46 -4.80 5.19 13.69
C GLU A 46 -4.14 3.97 14.33
N GLU A 47 -4.19 3.88 15.67
CA GLU A 47 -3.68 2.73 16.39
C GLU A 47 -4.31 1.44 15.87
N SER A 48 -3.47 0.45 15.55
CA SER A 48 -3.90 -0.81 14.95
C SER A 48 -4.87 -0.67 13.75
N PHE A 49 -4.75 0.39 12.94
CA PHE A 49 -5.66 0.69 11.82
C PHE A 49 -7.14 0.79 12.23
N SER A 50 -7.41 1.38 13.40
CA SER A 50 -8.76 1.45 14.02
C SER A 50 -9.43 0.10 14.26
N ALA A 51 -8.66 -0.99 14.27
CA ALA A 51 -9.18 -2.24 14.76
C ALA A 51 -9.50 -2.08 16.26
N ASN A 52 -10.75 -2.29 16.64
CA ASN A 52 -11.20 -2.15 18.04
C ASN A 52 -10.35 -3.06 18.96
N THR A 53 -9.43 -2.45 19.70
CA THR A 53 -8.55 -3.10 20.68
C THR A 53 -9.13 -3.07 22.09
N GLY A 54 -10.35 -2.54 22.26
CA GLY A 54 -10.87 -2.12 23.56
C GLY A 54 -10.14 -0.87 24.08
N ASN A 55 -10.56 -0.35 25.24
CA ASN A 55 -9.96 0.81 25.92
C ASN A 55 -8.56 0.53 26.52
N LEU A 56 -7.80 -0.40 25.93
CA LEU A 56 -6.45 -0.72 26.38
C LEU A 56 -5.50 0.36 25.84
N ASN A 57 -4.91 1.14 26.74
CA ASN A 57 -3.79 2.01 26.38
C ASN A 57 -2.61 1.14 25.94
N VAL A 58 -2.35 1.07 24.64
CA VAL A 58 -1.21 0.33 24.09
C VAL A 58 0.04 1.22 24.16
N SER A 59 1.05 0.81 24.93
CA SER A 59 2.32 1.53 25.03
C SER A 59 3.19 1.35 23.78
N CYS A 60 4.13 2.26 23.54
CA CYS A 60 5.12 2.12 22.45
C CYS A 60 5.92 0.81 22.59
N GLU A 61 6.24 0.39 23.81
CA GLU A 61 6.92 -0.88 24.08
C GLU A 61 6.09 -2.09 23.63
N SER A 62 4.77 -2.07 23.86
CA SER A 62 3.88 -3.14 23.41
C SER A 62 3.89 -3.31 21.89
N PHE A 63 3.92 -2.21 21.13
CA PHE A 63 4.05 -2.26 19.68
C PHE A 63 5.39 -2.86 19.24
N PHE A 64 6.49 -2.57 19.94
CA PHE A 64 7.79 -3.16 19.61
C PHE A 64 7.82 -4.68 19.87
N HIS A 65 7.26 -5.13 21.00
CA HIS A 65 7.14 -6.56 21.30
C HIS A 65 6.27 -7.28 20.27
N GLN A 66 5.16 -6.67 19.84
CA GLN A 66 4.33 -7.21 18.76
C GLN A 66 5.10 -7.30 17.44
N TYR A 67 5.91 -6.29 17.09
CA TYR A 67 6.80 -6.33 15.93
C TYR A 67 7.79 -7.52 16.02
N LEU A 68 8.45 -7.69 17.16
CA LEU A 68 9.42 -8.77 17.37
C LEU A 68 8.79 -10.16 17.27
N ALA A 69 7.58 -10.34 17.83
CA ALA A 69 6.85 -11.60 17.77
C ALA A 69 6.46 -11.98 16.33
N VAL A 70 6.03 -11.00 15.52
CA VAL A 70 5.48 -11.25 14.18
C VAL A 70 6.57 -11.30 13.10
N ARG A 71 7.70 -10.59 13.26
CA ARG A 71 8.66 -10.39 12.16
C ARG A 71 9.21 -11.68 11.55
N ALA A 72 9.46 -12.70 12.39
CA ALA A 72 10.08 -13.95 11.97
C ALA A 72 9.08 -15.04 11.54
N MET A 73 7.78 -14.88 11.82
CA MET A 73 6.77 -15.91 11.57
C MET A 73 6.19 -15.84 10.15
N ASP A 74 5.80 -16.96 9.55
CA ASP A 74 5.01 -16.92 8.32
C ASP A 74 3.60 -16.33 8.58
N PRO A 75 3.07 -15.45 7.72
CA PRO A 75 1.74 -14.87 7.95
C PRO A 75 0.62 -15.90 7.99
N LEU A 76 0.69 -17.01 7.25
CA LEU A 76 -0.32 -18.08 7.36
C LEU A 76 -0.22 -18.80 8.70
N ASP A 77 0.98 -18.99 9.25
CA ASP A 77 1.15 -19.64 10.55
C ASP A 77 0.55 -18.78 11.67
N ILE A 78 0.78 -17.47 11.63
CA ILE A 78 0.16 -16.51 12.57
C ILE A 78 -1.37 -16.61 12.51
N LEU A 79 -1.93 -16.63 11.30
CA LEU A 79 -3.38 -16.68 11.08
C LEU A 79 -3.98 -18.05 11.39
N SER A 80 -3.20 -19.12 11.26
CA SER A 80 -3.63 -20.48 11.63
C SER A 80 -3.77 -20.62 13.14
N GLN A 81 -2.94 -19.91 13.92
CA GLN A 81 -3.02 -19.91 15.38
C GLN A 81 -4.15 -19.01 15.89
N SER A 82 -4.35 -17.84 15.28
CA SER A 82 -5.37 -16.88 15.71
C SER A 82 -6.00 -16.11 14.53
N PRO A 83 -6.98 -16.71 13.83
CA PRO A 83 -7.58 -16.10 12.63
C PRO A 83 -8.41 -14.85 12.95
N TYR A 84 -8.96 -14.75 14.16
CA TYR A 84 -9.76 -13.60 14.61
C TYR A 84 -8.96 -12.53 15.37
N SER A 85 -7.63 -12.65 15.40
CA SER A 85 -6.72 -11.64 15.96
C SER A 85 -6.86 -10.29 15.25
N ILE A 86 -6.28 -9.23 15.83
CA ILE A 86 -6.23 -7.91 15.21
C ILE A 86 -5.54 -7.99 13.83
N PHE A 87 -4.45 -8.76 13.72
CA PHE A 87 -3.77 -8.99 12.44
C PHE A 87 -4.66 -9.73 11.44
N GLY A 88 -5.44 -10.73 11.87
CA GLY A 88 -6.41 -11.42 11.00
C GLY A 88 -7.52 -10.50 10.50
N LYS A 89 -8.10 -9.68 11.40
CA LYS A 89 -9.09 -8.65 11.05
C LYS A 89 -8.51 -7.62 10.07
N PHE A 90 -7.26 -7.19 10.29
CA PHE A 90 -6.52 -6.33 9.37
C PHE A 90 -6.37 -6.98 7.99
N CYS A 91 -5.87 -8.21 7.92
CA CYS A 91 -5.70 -8.94 6.66
C CYS A 91 -7.02 -9.08 5.89
N ARG A 92 -8.11 -9.46 6.58
CA ARG A 92 -9.45 -9.55 5.99
C ARG A 92 -9.91 -8.21 5.42
N SER A 93 -9.85 -7.16 6.23
CA SER A 93 -10.27 -5.82 5.82
C SER A 93 -9.49 -5.34 4.60
N LYS A 94 -8.16 -5.43 4.65
CA LYS A 94 -7.28 -5.00 3.56
C LYS A 94 -7.47 -5.80 2.29
N TYR A 95 -7.68 -7.11 2.39
CA TYR A 95 -7.94 -7.95 1.23
C TYR A 95 -9.21 -7.49 0.50
N LEU A 96 -10.31 -7.31 1.24
CA LEU A 96 -11.60 -6.89 0.68
C LEU A 96 -11.57 -5.46 0.10
N MET A 97 -10.66 -4.61 0.58
CA MET A 97 -10.43 -3.26 0.05
C MET A 97 -9.57 -3.24 -1.22
N VAL A 98 -8.55 -4.10 -1.31
CA VAL A 98 -7.58 -4.13 -2.41
C VAL A 98 -8.11 -4.95 -3.59
N VAL A 99 -8.78 -6.06 -3.31
CA VAL A 99 -9.23 -7.01 -4.33
C VAL A 99 -10.74 -6.88 -4.50
N HIS A 100 -11.14 -6.18 -5.55
CA HIS A 100 -12.56 -6.00 -5.88
C HIS A 100 -13.20 -7.32 -6.35
N SER A 101 -14.50 -7.53 -6.11
CA SER A 101 -15.21 -8.74 -6.53
C SER A 101 -15.07 -9.04 -8.03
N LYS A 102 -15.17 -8.00 -8.88
CA LYS A 102 -14.91 -8.10 -10.33
C LYS A 102 -13.50 -8.61 -10.66
N MET A 103 -12.48 -8.26 -9.86
CA MET A 103 -11.12 -8.77 -10.04
C MET A 103 -11.06 -10.26 -9.72
N GLU A 104 -11.63 -10.68 -8.59
CA GLU A 104 -11.66 -12.10 -8.22
C GLU A 104 -12.38 -12.95 -9.26
N ASN A 105 -13.57 -12.51 -9.69
CA ASN A 105 -14.32 -13.23 -10.71
C ASN A 105 -13.52 -13.36 -12.01
N ALA A 106 -12.77 -12.33 -12.40
CA ALA A 106 -11.91 -12.39 -13.58
C ALA A 106 -10.67 -13.27 -13.38
N PHE A 107 -10.10 -13.33 -12.17
CA PHE A 107 -8.88 -14.08 -11.88
C PHE A 107 -9.14 -15.56 -11.60
N PHE A 108 -10.28 -15.88 -10.98
CA PHE A 108 -10.59 -17.20 -10.42
C PHE A 108 -11.86 -17.82 -11.02
N GLY A 109 -12.70 -17.04 -11.72
CA GLY A 109 -13.96 -17.51 -12.29
C GLY A 109 -15.11 -17.62 -11.28
N ASN A 110 -14.89 -17.28 -10.01
CA ASN A 110 -15.90 -17.30 -8.94
C ASN A 110 -15.52 -16.32 -7.81
N LEU A 111 -16.33 -16.30 -6.74
CA LEU A 111 -16.13 -15.47 -5.55
C LEU A 111 -15.90 -16.31 -4.28
N ASP A 112 -15.53 -17.58 -4.41
CA ASP A 112 -15.42 -18.49 -3.27
C ASP A 112 -14.35 -18.01 -2.28
N GLN A 113 -13.23 -17.51 -2.81
CA GLN A 113 -12.17 -16.92 -2.01
C GLN A 113 -12.67 -15.70 -1.23
N ARG A 114 -13.35 -14.75 -1.89
CA ARG A 114 -13.99 -13.60 -1.24
C ARG A 114 -14.94 -14.01 -0.13
N ASN A 115 -15.82 -14.97 -0.41
CA ASN A 115 -16.83 -15.43 0.54
C ASN A 115 -16.16 -16.04 1.78
N TYR A 116 -15.14 -16.88 1.57
CA TYR A 116 -14.36 -17.47 2.65
C TYR A 116 -13.60 -16.41 3.48
N VAL A 117 -13.00 -15.41 2.83
CA VAL A 117 -12.35 -14.28 3.54
C VAL A 117 -13.37 -13.46 4.32
N THR A 118 -14.53 -13.21 3.74
CA THR A 118 -15.62 -12.45 4.39
C THR A 118 -16.11 -13.15 5.65
N SER A 119 -16.22 -14.48 5.63
CA SER A 119 -16.55 -15.30 6.81
C SER A 119 -15.42 -15.41 7.85
N GLY A 120 -14.28 -14.74 7.65
CA GLY A 120 -13.14 -14.75 8.58
C GLY A 120 -12.09 -15.82 8.28
N GLY A 121 -12.23 -16.53 7.17
CA GLY A 121 -11.24 -17.51 6.71
C GLY A 121 -10.02 -16.87 6.07
N HIS A 122 -8.92 -17.64 6.02
CA HIS A 122 -7.67 -17.24 5.39
C HIS A 122 -7.26 -18.31 4.36
N PRO A 123 -7.56 -18.11 3.06
CA PRO A 123 -7.30 -19.09 2.01
C PRO A 123 -5.82 -19.46 1.90
N ARG A 124 -5.52 -20.73 1.61
CA ARG A 124 -4.13 -21.19 1.31
C ARG A 124 -3.76 -21.08 -0.17
N THR A 125 -4.46 -20.25 -0.95
CA THR A 125 -4.17 -20.09 -2.38
C THR A 125 -2.87 -19.30 -2.60
N PRO A 126 -2.14 -19.52 -3.71
CA PRO A 126 -0.93 -18.76 -4.01
C PRO A 126 -1.17 -17.24 -4.07
N PHE A 127 -2.33 -16.81 -4.56
CA PHE A 127 -2.68 -15.39 -4.62
C PHE A 127 -2.87 -14.79 -3.23
N TYR A 128 -3.62 -15.46 -2.35
CA TYR A 128 -3.83 -14.99 -0.99
C TYR A 128 -2.53 -14.97 -0.18
N GLN A 129 -1.66 -15.97 -0.37
CA GLN A 129 -0.33 -16.00 0.23
C GLN A 129 0.55 -14.82 -0.21
N ALA A 130 0.53 -14.46 -1.50
CA ALA A 130 1.23 -13.29 -1.98
C ALA A 130 0.68 -11.99 -1.37
N PHE A 131 -0.65 -11.88 -1.26
CA PHE A 131 -1.31 -10.78 -0.55
C PHE A 131 -0.88 -10.71 0.93
N LEU A 132 -0.83 -11.86 1.63
CA LEU A 132 -0.44 -11.91 3.03
C LEU A 132 0.99 -11.44 3.28
N LYS A 133 1.92 -11.69 2.35
CA LYS A 133 3.28 -11.15 2.44
C LYS A 133 3.26 -9.61 2.43
N LEU A 134 2.49 -9.00 1.53
CA LEU A 134 2.29 -7.55 1.51
C LEU A 134 1.62 -7.04 2.80
N ALA A 135 0.55 -7.70 3.23
CA ALA A 135 -0.18 -7.33 4.44
C ALA A 135 0.73 -7.38 5.68
N LYS A 136 1.51 -8.45 5.85
CA LYS A 136 2.48 -8.58 6.94
C LYS A 136 3.53 -7.48 6.90
N SER A 137 4.10 -7.14 5.73
CA SER A 137 5.09 -6.07 5.63
C SER A 137 4.54 -4.72 6.11
N ILE A 138 3.31 -4.40 5.75
CA ILE A 138 2.66 -3.13 6.15
C ILE A 138 2.25 -3.17 7.62
N TRP A 139 1.80 -4.32 8.12
CA TRP A 139 1.53 -4.53 9.53
C TRP A 139 2.79 -4.33 10.39
N LEU A 140 3.91 -4.93 10.00
CA LEU A 140 5.19 -4.76 10.70
C LEU A 140 5.67 -3.31 10.68
N LEU A 141 5.52 -2.62 9.54
CA LEU A 141 5.84 -1.20 9.44
C LEU A 141 4.98 -0.36 10.40
N HIS A 142 3.70 -0.68 10.54
CA HIS A 142 2.80 -0.02 11.48
C HIS A 142 3.22 -0.24 12.94
N MET A 143 3.47 -1.49 13.32
CA MET A 143 3.96 -1.82 14.67
C MET A 143 5.26 -1.08 14.98
N LEU A 144 6.21 -1.07 14.04
CA LEU A 144 7.46 -0.35 14.20
C LEU A 144 7.25 1.17 14.28
N ALA A 145 6.39 1.75 13.45
CA ALA A 145 6.09 3.18 13.47
C ALA A 145 5.51 3.63 14.83
N TYR A 146 4.66 2.80 15.42
CA TYR A 146 4.01 3.06 16.72
C TYR A 146 4.88 2.72 17.93
N SER A 147 6.03 2.06 17.73
CA SER A 147 6.98 1.82 18.82
C SER A 147 7.93 2.98 19.12
N PHE A 148 7.93 4.03 18.29
CA PHE A 148 8.72 5.24 18.56
C PHE A 148 7.99 6.17 19.52
N ASP A 149 8.75 7.00 20.24
CA ASP A 149 8.25 8.12 21.04
C ASP A 149 9.05 9.39 20.69
N PRO A 150 8.43 10.40 20.02
CA PRO A 150 7.06 10.39 19.50
C PRO A 150 6.88 9.39 18.35
N LYS A 151 5.63 8.90 18.19
CA LYS A 151 5.24 7.97 17.12
C LYS A 151 5.61 8.53 15.73
N VAL A 152 6.03 7.65 14.82
CA VAL A 152 6.30 7.99 13.43
C VAL A 152 5.02 8.47 12.76
N ARG A 153 5.10 9.58 12.01
CA ARG A 153 3.96 10.15 11.30
C ARG A 153 4.05 9.83 9.82
N VAL A 154 3.01 9.22 9.27
CA VAL A 154 2.85 9.04 7.81
C VAL A 154 2.34 10.32 7.17
N PHE A 155 2.79 10.63 5.95
CA PHE A 155 2.20 11.66 5.10
C PHE A 155 1.95 11.13 3.69
N GLN A 156 0.94 11.69 3.02
CA GLN A 156 0.55 11.33 1.67
C GLN A 156 0.60 12.56 0.77
N VAL A 157 0.92 12.34 -0.50
CA VAL A 157 1.01 13.40 -1.51
C VAL A 157 -0.18 13.29 -2.45
N LYS A 158 -0.82 14.43 -2.74
CA LYS A 158 -1.95 14.50 -3.66
C LYS A 158 -1.44 14.65 -5.10
N GLY A 159 -2.13 14.01 -6.05
CA GLY A 159 -1.94 14.30 -7.47
C GLY A 159 -2.23 15.78 -7.77
N GLY A 160 -1.43 16.37 -8.65
CA GLY A 160 -1.45 17.78 -9.01
C GLY A 160 -0.66 18.71 -8.08
N SER A 161 -0.08 18.20 -6.98
CA SER A 161 0.82 19.00 -6.14
C SER A 161 2.18 19.25 -6.82
N GLU A 162 2.82 20.36 -6.49
CA GLU A 162 4.19 20.66 -6.93
C GLU A 162 5.17 19.65 -6.33
N PHE A 163 6.14 19.18 -7.14
CA PHE A 163 7.19 18.30 -6.66
C PHE A 163 8.14 19.02 -5.70
N SER A 164 8.45 18.37 -4.59
CA SER A 164 9.42 18.84 -3.60
C SER A 164 10.46 17.77 -3.34
N GLU A 165 11.70 18.03 -3.75
CA GLU A 165 12.84 17.12 -3.52
C GLU A 165 13.12 16.88 -2.03
N VAL A 166 12.64 17.74 -1.13
CA VAL A 166 12.79 17.54 0.32
C VAL A 166 11.86 16.43 0.83
N TYR A 167 10.64 16.33 0.27
CA TYR A 167 9.61 15.43 0.77
C TYR A 167 9.29 14.26 -0.17
N MET A 168 9.79 14.30 -1.41
CA MET A 168 9.37 13.41 -2.48
C MET A 168 10.57 12.89 -3.28
N GLU A 169 10.48 11.63 -3.68
CA GLU A 169 11.42 10.97 -4.58
C GLU A 169 10.66 10.48 -5.82
N SER A 170 11.19 10.73 -7.01
CA SER A 170 10.60 10.19 -8.23
C SER A 170 10.88 8.69 -8.38
N VAL A 171 9.85 7.88 -8.64
CA VAL A 171 10.02 6.46 -8.99
C VAL A 171 10.66 6.23 -10.36
N VAL A 172 10.77 7.29 -11.17
CA VAL A 172 11.46 7.28 -12.46
C VAL A 172 12.81 7.96 -12.28
N LYS A 173 13.88 7.18 -12.49
CA LYS A 173 15.27 7.68 -12.47
C LYS A 173 15.63 8.39 -13.77
N ASN A 174 16.65 9.24 -13.71
CA ASN A 174 17.23 9.96 -14.87
C ASN A 174 16.20 10.85 -15.60
N LEU A 175 15.41 11.60 -14.83
CA LEU A 175 14.57 12.64 -15.40
C LEU A 175 15.46 13.84 -15.74
N THR A 176 15.36 14.33 -16.97
CA THR A 176 15.89 15.62 -17.37
C THR A 176 14.81 16.64 -17.02
N LEU A 177 15.04 17.38 -15.94
CA LEU A 177 14.25 18.56 -15.63
C LEU A 177 14.86 19.70 -16.45
N ASP A 178 14.10 20.27 -17.38
CA ASP A 178 14.53 21.52 -18.02
C ASP A 178 14.47 22.60 -16.93
N GLU A 179 15.61 23.22 -16.61
CA GLU A 179 15.73 24.24 -15.55
C GLU A 179 14.89 25.50 -15.83
N GLU A 180 14.42 25.67 -17.07
CA GLU A 180 13.53 26.74 -17.52
C GLU A 180 12.03 26.41 -17.40
N GLU A 181 11.65 25.15 -17.16
CA GLU A 181 10.25 24.74 -16.98
C GLU A 181 9.82 24.80 -15.50
N GLU A 182 8.53 25.11 -15.27
CA GLU A 182 7.88 25.09 -13.97
C GLU A 182 8.10 23.73 -13.27
N LYS A 183 8.31 23.72 -11.94
CA LYS A 183 8.61 22.46 -11.23
C LYS A 183 7.57 21.40 -11.57
N PRO A 184 8.02 20.15 -11.85
CA PRO A 184 7.14 19.13 -12.35
C PRO A 184 6.02 18.82 -11.36
N GLY A 185 4.81 18.63 -11.88
CA GLY A 185 3.66 18.22 -11.06
C GLY A 185 3.73 16.74 -10.70
N VAL A 186 3.27 16.41 -9.49
CA VAL A 186 3.03 15.03 -9.08
C VAL A 186 1.83 14.49 -9.83
N GLY A 187 2.01 13.43 -10.61
CA GLY A 187 0.91 12.69 -11.20
C GLY A 187 0.19 11.87 -10.12
N LEU A 188 0.90 10.95 -9.47
CA LEU A 188 0.36 10.13 -8.39
C LEU A 188 1.41 9.77 -7.34
N MET A 189 0.95 9.45 -6.13
CA MET A 189 1.78 8.88 -5.06
C MET A 189 1.83 7.36 -5.20
N VAL A 190 3.03 6.79 -5.30
CA VAL A 190 3.27 5.34 -5.32
C VAL A 190 3.46 4.80 -3.90
N MET A 191 4.19 5.52 -3.04
CA MET A 191 4.39 5.16 -1.62
C MET A 191 4.23 6.40 -0.75
N PRO A 192 3.57 6.31 0.43
CA PRO A 192 3.59 7.40 1.40
C PRO A 192 5.00 7.68 1.92
N GLY A 193 5.20 8.90 2.41
CA GLY A 193 6.40 9.28 3.15
C GLY A 193 6.18 9.20 4.66
N PHE A 194 7.27 9.34 5.41
CA PHE A 194 7.25 9.26 6.88
C PHE A 194 8.12 10.35 7.51
N MET A 195 7.68 10.88 8.65
CA MET A 195 8.48 11.75 9.51
C MET A 195 8.91 10.95 10.74
N VAL A 196 10.22 10.82 10.94
CA VAL A 196 10.85 10.00 11.98
C VAL A 196 11.88 10.85 12.71
N GLY A 197 11.63 11.23 13.97
CA GLY A 197 12.61 11.96 14.79
C GLY A 197 13.17 13.23 14.14
N GLY A 198 12.36 13.99 13.40
CA GLY A 198 12.79 15.18 12.67
C GLY A 198 13.38 14.92 11.28
N SER A 199 13.63 13.66 10.92
CA SER A 199 14.05 13.24 9.58
C SER A 199 12.85 12.90 8.69
N VAL A 200 13.01 13.07 7.38
CA VAL A 200 11.99 12.73 6.37
C VAL A 200 12.43 11.51 5.58
N ILE A 201 11.58 10.49 5.56
CA ILE A 201 11.59 9.45 4.53
C ILE A 201 10.64 9.92 3.44
N GLN A 202 11.19 10.19 2.26
CA GLN A 202 10.44 10.79 1.15
C GLN A 202 9.29 9.88 0.68
N ALA A 203 8.18 10.51 0.28
CA ALA A 203 7.13 9.83 -0.45
C ALA A 203 7.61 9.51 -1.87
N GLN A 204 7.33 8.30 -2.35
CA GLN A 204 7.65 7.96 -3.73
C GLN A 204 6.51 8.38 -4.64
N VAL A 205 6.83 9.20 -5.65
CA VAL A 205 5.84 9.79 -6.56
C VAL A 205 6.18 9.51 -8.01
N TYR A 206 5.16 9.43 -8.84
CA TYR A 206 5.28 9.47 -10.29
C TYR A 206 5.02 10.90 -10.76
N LEU A 207 5.97 11.49 -11.49
CA LEU A 207 5.85 12.85 -12.01
C LEU A 207 5.16 12.86 -13.38
N SER A 208 4.25 13.82 -13.57
CA SER A 208 3.60 14.11 -14.84
C SER A 208 4.28 15.29 -15.54
N GLY A 209 4.18 15.37 -16.87
CA GLY A 209 4.75 16.48 -17.64
C GLY A 209 6.26 16.38 -17.91
N VAL A 210 6.97 15.42 -17.31
CA VAL A 210 8.43 15.32 -17.44
C VAL A 210 8.85 14.44 -18.62
N LYS A 211 9.72 14.96 -19.49
CA LYS A 211 10.38 14.17 -20.53
C LYS A 211 11.40 13.22 -19.86
N SER A 212 11.54 12.00 -20.37
CA SER A 212 12.58 11.08 -19.90
C SER A 212 13.63 10.89 -20.97
N SER A 213 14.90 11.00 -20.57
CA SER A 213 16.02 10.61 -21.43
C SER A 213 15.89 9.14 -21.85
N LYS A 214 16.39 8.83 -23.05
CA LYS A 214 16.25 7.51 -23.70
C LYS A 214 16.88 6.40 -22.88
#